data_AF-A0A7V8ZPG0-F1
#
_entry.id   AF-A0A7V8ZPG0-F1
#
_cell.length_a   1.000
_cell.length_b   1.000
_cell.length_c   1.000
_cell.angle_alpha   90.00
_cell.angle_beta   90.00
_cell.angle_gamma   90.00
#
_symmetry.space_group_name_H-M   'P 1'
#
loop_
_entity.id
_entity.type
_entity.pdbx_description
1 polymer ?
#
loop_
_entity_poly.entity_id
_entity_poly.type
_entity_poly.pdbx_seq_one_letter_code
_entity_poly.pdbx_strand_id
1 'polypeptide(L)'
;MLLSPILQSLEQRLRRLDLPISVNLWNGASIAAPQPSRMSITLRTPGALWALIRPTFGKIAARYVEEEIDFDGNTREMVRLAAALCGIQKDNFTRGRVNAAWWRHSRPGDREAIQYHYDVADEFYALWLDRQRVYSCAYFRHPDDSLDQAQAQKLAHICNKLNLRAGERFLDIGCGWGAL
;
A
#
# COMPACT_ATOMS: atom_id res chain seq x y z
N MET A 1 6.96 35.25 12.97
CA MET A 1 5.93 34.98 11.94
C MET A 1 4.82 34.19 12.61
N LEU A 2 3.57 34.68 12.54
CA LEU A 2 2.43 33.97 13.10
C LEU A 2 2.22 32.67 12.32
N LEU A 3 2.50 31.53 12.94
CA LEU A 3 2.11 30.22 12.40
C LEU A 3 0.58 30.21 12.31
N SER A 4 0.04 29.89 11.13
CA SER A 4 -1.42 29.80 10.95
C SER A 4 -2.01 28.81 11.97
N PRO A 5 -3.26 29.00 12.44
CA PRO A 5 -3.91 28.07 13.39
C PRO A 5 -3.88 26.61 12.92
N ILE A 6 -3.83 26.42 11.61
CA ILE A 6 -3.75 25.14 10.93
C ILE A 6 -2.40 24.45 11.20
N LEU A 7 -1.28 25.18 11.15
CA LEU A 7 0.05 24.63 11.44
C LEU A 7 0.21 24.27 12.91
N GLN A 8 -0.33 25.08 13.83
CA GLN A 8 -0.34 24.76 15.26
C GLN A 8 -1.15 23.49 15.54
N SER A 9 -2.30 23.32 14.88
CA SER A 9 -3.11 22.10 14.99
C SER A 9 -2.37 20.86 14.49
N LEU A 10 -1.63 20.98 13.38
CA LEU A 10 -0.79 19.89 12.88
C LEU A 10 0.32 19.56 13.88
N GLU A 11 1.05 20.55 14.38
CA GLU A 11 2.14 20.36 15.34
C GLU A 11 1.65 19.67 16.63
N GLN A 12 0.52 20.12 17.19
CA GLN A 12 -0.09 19.50 18.36
C GLN A 12 -0.48 18.04 18.10
N ARG A 13 -1.01 17.75 16.90
CA ARG A 13 -1.37 16.37 16.51
C ARG A 13 -0.14 15.49 16.41
N LEU A 14 0.93 15.96 15.76
CA LEU A 14 2.18 15.21 15.61
C LEU A 14 2.80 14.90 16.97
N ARG A 15 2.83 15.88 17.88
CA ARG A 15 3.26 15.69 19.28
C ARG A 15 2.40 14.66 20.01
N ARG A 16 1.07 14.71 19.86
CA ARG A 16 0.15 13.75 20.51
C ARG A 16 0.35 12.32 20.04
N LEU A 17 0.71 12.12 18.77
CA LEU A 17 0.98 10.79 18.23
C LEU A 17 2.38 10.27 18.59
N ASP A 18 3.23 11.11 19.21
CA ASP A 18 4.63 10.82 19.56
C ASP A 18 5.41 10.19 18.39
N LEU A 19 5.13 10.66 17.17
CA LEU A 19 5.80 10.17 15.97
C LEU A 19 7.12 10.92 15.80
N PRO A 20 8.27 10.22 15.66
CA PRO A 20 9.57 10.84 15.47
C PRO A 20 9.73 11.29 14.00
N ILE A 21 8.90 12.25 13.58
CA ILE A 21 8.88 12.77 12.21
C ILE A 21 9.00 14.29 12.19
N SER A 22 9.83 14.80 11.30
CA SER A 22 9.84 16.21 10.94
C SER A 22 8.93 16.45 9.73
N VAL A 23 8.42 17.67 9.59
CA VAL A 23 7.62 18.05 8.42
C VAL A 23 8.21 19.30 7.77
N ASN A 24 8.66 19.16 6.52
CA ASN A 24 9.12 20.26 5.68
C ASN A 24 7.93 20.83 4.90
N LEU A 25 7.73 22.15 4.94
CA LEU A 25 6.61 22.83 4.31
C LEU A 25 7.04 23.47 2.98
N TRP A 26 6.07 23.69 2.10
CA TRP A 26 6.25 24.24 0.74
C TRP A 26 6.93 25.61 0.71
N ASN A 27 6.89 26.35 1.82
CA ASN A 27 7.47 27.68 1.95
C ASN A 27 8.86 27.68 2.61
N GLY A 28 9.48 26.50 2.77
CA GLY A 28 10.80 26.35 3.39
C GLY A 28 10.80 26.34 4.92
N ALA A 29 9.63 26.51 5.57
CA ALA A 29 9.53 26.31 7.01
C ALA A 29 9.49 24.81 7.35
N SER A 30 9.86 24.47 8.60
CA SER A 30 9.85 23.09 9.08
C SER A 30 9.21 22.97 10.46
N ILE A 31 8.43 21.91 10.68
CA ILE A 31 7.96 21.47 11.99
C ILE A 31 8.97 20.42 12.49
N ALA A 32 9.64 20.74 13.60
CA ALA A 32 10.62 19.83 14.20
C ALA A 32 9.91 18.61 14.81
N ALA A 33 10.61 17.48 14.74
CA ALA A 33 10.17 16.27 15.41
C ALA A 33 10.28 16.43 16.95
N PRO A 34 9.41 15.78 17.74
CA PRO A 34 9.51 15.77 19.20
C PRO A 34 10.80 15.09 19.71
N GLN A 35 11.37 14.19 18.91
CA GLN A 35 12.57 13.40 19.17
C GLN A 35 13.40 13.32 17.88
N PRO A 36 14.70 12.94 17.91
CA PRO A 36 15.51 12.77 16.71
C PRO A 36 14.81 11.89 15.67
N SER A 37 14.42 12.50 14.55
CA SER A 37 13.62 11.83 13.52
C SER A 37 14.50 11.05 12.55
N ARG A 38 14.07 9.82 12.23
CA ARG A 38 14.65 9.04 11.12
C ARG A 38 13.92 9.23 9.79
N MET A 39 12.79 9.93 9.82
CA MET A 39 11.97 10.19 8.65
C MET A 39 11.51 11.65 8.65
N SER A 40 11.31 12.18 7.45
CA SER A 40 10.69 13.48 7.23
C SER A 40 9.53 13.35 6.26
N ILE A 41 8.51 14.20 6.43
CA ILE A 41 7.45 14.39 5.44
C ILE A 41 7.71 15.72 4.74
N THR A 42 7.70 15.74 3.42
CA THR A 42 7.76 16.99 2.65
C THR A 42 6.39 17.30 2.06
N LEU A 43 5.86 18.48 2.37
CA LEU A 43 4.63 19.00 1.78
C LEU A 43 5.00 20.02 0.70
N ARG A 44 4.80 19.68 -0.57
CA ARG A 44 5.16 20.54 -1.71
C ARG A 44 4.12 21.63 -1.99
N THR A 45 2.89 21.46 -1.47
CA THR A 45 1.79 22.42 -1.66
C THR A 45 1.12 22.77 -0.33
N PRO A 46 0.45 23.95 -0.25
CA PRO A 46 -0.42 24.27 0.90
C PRO A 46 -1.59 23.29 1.07
N GLY A 47 -2.10 22.75 -0.05
CA GLY A 47 -3.24 21.82 -0.06
C GLY A 47 -2.95 20.49 0.62
N ALA A 48 -1.71 20.01 0.48
CA ALA A 48 -1.22 18.77 1.11
C ALA A 48 -1.39 18.75 2.64
N LEU A 49 -1.38 19.92 3.28
CA LEU A 49 -1.55 20.08 4.72
C LEU A 49 -2.86 19.45 5.23
N TRP A 50 -3.94 19.53 4.43
CA TRP A 50 -5.24 18.99 4.79
C TRP A 50 -5.24 17.46 4.90
N ALA A 51 -4.37 16.78 4.14
CA ALA A 51 -4.22 15.33 4.21
C ALA A 51 -3.57 14.88 5.52
N LEU A 52 -2.84 15.73 6.24
CA LEU A 52 -2.27 15.41 7.55
C LEU A 52 -3.19 15.77 8.72
N ILE A 53 -4.05 16.78 8.56
CA ILE A 53 -4.96 17.24 9.62
C ILE A 53 -6.17 16.31 9.77
N ARG A 54 -6.78 15.93 8.64
CA ARG A 54 -7.90 14.99 8.56
C ARG A 54 -7.51 13.80 7.67
N PRO A 55 -6.56 12.97 8.14
CA PRO A 55 -5.96 11.94 7.33
C PRO A 55 -6.94 10.81 7.06
N THR A 56 -6.96 10.39 5.81
CA THR A 56 -7.40 9.06 5.40
C THR A 56 -6.29 8.46 4.55
N PHE A 57 -6.21 7.14 4.51
CA PHE A 57 -5.16 6.48 3.74
C PHE A 57 -5.23 6.89 2.26
N GLY A 58 -6.45 6.95 1.70
CA GLY A 58 -6.67 7.39 0.32
C GLY A 58 -6.23 8.84 0.05
N LYS A 59 -6.45 9.78 0.98
CA LYS A 59 -5.99 11.17 0.81
C LYS A 59 -4.48 11.30 0.83
N ILE A 60 -3.83 10.60 1.76
CA ILE A 60 -2.36 10.59 1.84
C ILE A 60 -1.77 9.94 0.58
N ALA A 61 -2.31 8.79 0.18
CA ALA A 61 -1.87 8.07 -1.01
C ALA A 61 -2.06 8.88 -2.30
N ALA A 62 -3.23 9.49 -2.49
CA ALA A 62 -3.48 10.34 -3.66
C ALA A 62 -2.50 11.50 -3.76
N ARG A 63 -2.25 12.20 -2.63
CA ARG A 63 -1.31 13.32 -2.59
C ARG A 63 0.15 12.90 -2.77
N TYR A 64 0.50 11.66 -2.39
CA TYR A 64 1.82 11.09 -2.69
C TYR A 64 1.98 10.80 -4.19
N VAL A 65 0.97 10.20 -4.81
CA VAL A 65 0.95 9.93 -6.27
C VAL A 65 0.94 11.22 -7.09
N GLU A 66 0.25 12.27 -6.61
CA GLU A 66 0.25 13.62 -7.19
C GLU A 66 1.52 14.43 -6.87
N GLU A 67 2.52 13.82 -6.22
CA GLU A 67 3.78 14.43 -5.79
C GLU A 67 3.63 15.63 -4.83
N GLU A 68 2.45 15.84 -4.25
CA GLU A 68 2.23 16.92 -3.29
C GLU A 68 2.76 16.59 -1.88
N ILE A 69 2.86 15.30 -1.54
CA ILE A 69 3.45 14.78 -0.31
C ILE A 69 4.57 13.82 -0.66
N ASP A 70 5.68 13.93 0.06
CA ASP A 70 6.79 12.99 -0.05
C ASP A 70 7.25 12.53 1.33
N PHE A 71 7.91 11.37 1.39
CA PHE A 71 8.41 10.75 2.60
C PHE A 71 9.86 10.35 2.43
N ASP A 72 10.72 10.79 3.34
CA ASP A 72 12.09 10.29 3.45
C ASP A 72 12.09 9.00 4.28
N GLY A 73 12.64 7.91 3.73
CA GLY A 73 12.71 6.60 4.39
C GLY A 73 12.28 5.43 3.50
N ASN A 74 12.16 4.23 4.08
CA ASN A 74 11.71 3.06 3.33
C ASN A 74 10.17 2.98 3.26
N THR A 75 9.66 2.30 2.23
CA THR A 75 8.22 2.17 1.96
C THR A 75 7.43 1.56 3.12
N ARG A 76 8.03 0.64 3.89
CA ARG A 76 7.36 0.00 5.04
C ARG A 76 7.12 0.99 6.17
N GLU A 77 8.13 1.81 6.47
CA GLU A 77 8.02 2.86 7.48
C GLU A 77 7.07 3.96 7.02
N MET A 78 7.09 4.34 5.73
CA MET A 78 6.10 5.24 5.12
C MET A 78 4.66 4.74 5.33
N VAL A 79 4.38 3.47 5.01
CA VAL A 79 3.03 2.88 5.18
C VAL A 79 2.63 2.83 6.65
N ARG A 80 3.54 2.46 7.56
CA ARG A 80 3.30 2.47 9.01
C ARG A 80 2.99 3.88 9.51
N LEU A 81 3.72 4.87 9.03
CA LEU A 81 3.52 6.27 9.38
C LEU A 81 2.15 6.77 8.88
N ALA A 82 1.80 6.50 7.62
CA ALA A 82 0.49 6.84 7.07
C ALA A 82 -0.65 6.18 7.85
N ALA A 83 -0.49 4.90 8.24
CA ALA A 83 -1.44 4.18 9.07
C ALA A 83 -1.58 4.82 10.47
N ALA A 84 -0.46 5.16 11.12
CA ALA A 84 -0.45 5.82 12.43
C ALA A 84 -1.11 7.21 12.37
N LEU A 85 -0.83 8.00 11.34
CA LEU A 85 -1.49 9.30 11.10
C LEU A 85 -3.00 9.13 10.97
N CYS A 86 -3.46 8.07 10.28
CA CYS A 86 -4.88 7.73 10.14
C CYS A 86 -5.52 7.12 11.40
N GLY A 87 -4.74 6.87 12.47
CA GLY A 87 -5.24 6.19 13.66
C GLY A 87 -5.60 4.71 13.43
N ILE A 88 -5.07 4.10 12.37
CA ILE A 88 -5.23 2.68 12.09
C ILE A 88 -4.31 1.92 13.05
N GLN A 89 -4.90 1.40 14.13
CA GLN A 89 -4.18 0.56 15.11
C GLN A 89 -4.40 -0.92 14.81
N LYS A 90 -3.44 -1.76 15.23
CA LYS A 90 -3.48 -3.23 15.08
C LYS A 90 -4.80 -3.85 15.56
N ASP A 91 -5.45 -3.23 16.53
CA ASP A 91 -6.57 -3.83 17.27
C ASP A 91 -7.93 -3.20 16.96
N ASN A 92 -7.96 -2.17 16.10
CA ASN A 92 -9.19 -1.47 15.70
C ASN A 92 -9.41 -1.59 14.18
N PHE A 93 -9.58 -2.83 13.70
CA PHE A 93 -10.44 -3.02 12.53
C PHE A 93 -11.86 -2.67 12.96
N THR A 94 -12.23 -1.39 12.85
CA THR A 94 -13.65 -1.07 12.78
C THR A 94 -14.22 -1.93 11.66
N ARG A 95 -15.24 -2.75 11.97
CA ARG A 95 -16.04 -3.40 10.92
C ARG A 95 -16.53 -2.27 10.04
N GLY A 96 -15.84 -2.02 8.92
CA GLY A 96 -16.33 -1.14 7.90
C GLY A 96 -17.74 -1.60 7.58
N ARG A 97 -18.71 -0.68 7.58
CA ARG A 97 -20.00 -1.01 6.98
C ARG A 97 -19.68 -1.32 5.52
N VAL A 98 -19.69 -2.59 5.16
CA VAL A 98 -19.61 -3.02 3.77
C VAL A 98 -20.84 -2.40 3.13
N ASN A 99 -20.66 -1.31 2.42
CA ASN A 99 -21.77 -0.62 1.80
C ASN A 99 -22.31 -1.60 0.74
N ALA A 100 -23.57 -2.03 0.88
CA ALA A 100 -24.19 -3.01 -0.01
C ALA A 100 -24.11 -2.60 -1.50
N ALA A 101 -23.93 -1.30 -1.77
CA ALA A 101 -23.67 -0.78 -3.11
C ALA A 101 -22.37 -1.30 -3.75
N TRP A 102 -21.37 -1.70 -2.97
CA TRP A 102 -20.10 -2.25 -3.47
C TRP A 102 -20.27 -3.66 -4.06
N TRP A 103 -21.38 -4.33 -3.76
CA TRP A 103 -21.77 -5.62 -4.34
C TRP A 103 -22.69 -5.47 -5.57
N ARG A 104 -23.05 -4.23 -5.95
CA ARG A 104 -23.89 -3.98 -7.13
C ARG A 104 -23.02 -4.01 -8.38
N HIS A 105 -22.81 -5.21 -8.89
CA HIS A 105 -22.18 -5.44 -10.18
C HIS A 105 -23.15 -5.08 -11.31
N SER A 106 -22.64 -4.37 -12.31
CA SER A 106 -23.36 -4.12 -13.55
C SER A 106 -22.36 -4.18 -14.68
N ARG A 107 -22.74 -4.81 -15.81
CA ARG A 107 -21.82 -4.95 -16.95
C ARG A 107 -21.13 -3.64 -17.37
N PRO A 108 -21.81 -2.48 -17.43
CA PRO A 108 -21.14 -1.20 -17.73
C PRO A 108 -20.17 -0.75 -16.63
N GLY A 109 -20.59 -0.82 -15.36
CA GLY A 109 -19.75 -0.39 -14.23
C GLY A 109 -18.54 -1.30 -14.00
N ASP A 110 -18.70 -2.61 -14.16
CA ASP A 110 -17.61 -3.56 -14.08
C ASP A 110 -16.62 -3.34 -15.24
N ARG A 111 -17.11 -3.08 -16.47
CA ARG A 111 -16.25 -2.74 -17.61
C ARG A 111 -15.41 -1.49 -17.34
N GLU A 112 -16.02 -0.41 -16.87
CA GLU A 112 -15.33 0.84 -16.55
C GLU A 112 -14.28 0.64 -15.44
N ALA A 113 -14.64 -0.10 -14.39
CA ALA A 113 -13.73 -0.42 -13.29
C ALA A 113 -12.55 -1.31 -13.72
N ILE A 114 -12.76 -2.26 -14.65
CA ILE A 114 -11.70 -3.16 -15.14
C ILE A 114 -10.75 -2.43 -16.10
N GLN A 115 -11.29 -1.60 -17.00
CA GLN A 115 -10.49 -0.97 -18.06
C GLN A 115 -9.37 -0.06 -17.51
N TYR A 116 -9.61 0.63 -16.40
CA TYR A 116 -8.62 1.54 -15.83
C TYR A 116 -7.44 0.82 -15.12
N HIS A 117 -7.62 -0.44 -14.68
CA HIS A 117 -6.68 -1.11 -13.78
C HIS A 117 -5.87 -2.26 -14.40
N TYR A 118 -6.18 -2.72 -15.62
CA TYR A 118 -5.56 -3.91 -16.20
C TYR A 118 -4.93 -3.73 -17.59
N ASP A 119 -4.91 -2.53 -18.16
CA ASP A 119 -4.26 -2.25 -19.46
C ASP A 119 -2.72 -2.08 -19.34
N VAL A 120 -2.09 -2.82 -18.43
CA VAL A 120 -0.62 -2.85 -18.27
C VAL A 120 -0.09 -4.12 -18.93
N ALA A 121 0.82 -3.95 -19.90
CA ALA A 121 1.29 -5.04 -20.75
C ALA A 121 2.11 -6.11 -20.01
N ASP A 122 2.12 -7.34 -20.52
CA ASP A 122 2.87 -8.48 -19.97
C ASP A 122 4.36 -8.17 -19.78
N GLU A 123 4.94 -7.36 -20.66
CA GLU A 123 6.33 -6.93 -20.62
C GLU A 123 6.63 -6.13 -19.35
N PHE A 124 5.68 -5.35 -18.84
CA PHE A 124 5.84 -4.61 -17.59
C PHE A 124 6.00 -5.57 -16.41
N TYR A 125 5.16 -6.60 -16.33
CA TYR A 125 5.22 -7.59 -15.26
C TYR A 125 6.49 -8.44 -15.33
N ALA A 126 6.97 -8.73 -16.54
CA ALA A 126 8.21 -9.47 -16.76
C ALA A 126 9.46 -8.76 -16.22
N LEU A 127 9.41 -7.45 -15.97
CA LEU A 127 10.54 -6.70 -15.41
C LEU A 127 10.84 -7.05 -13.94
N TRP A 128 9.85 -7.53 -13.19
CA TRP A 128 9.97 -7.68 -11.73
C TRP A 128 9.33 -8.93 -11.13
N LEU A 129 8.55 -9.71 -11.90
CA LEU A 129 8.08 -11.03 -11.48
C LEU A 129 9.12 -12.13 -11.73
N ASP A 130 8.84 -13.32 -11.21
CA ASP A 130 9.57 -14.54 -11.54
C ASP A 130 9.34 -14.98 -13.01
N ARG A 131 10.13 -15.96 -13.47
CA ARG A 131 10.07 -16.48 -14.85
C ARG A 131 8.70 -17.03 -15.25
N GLN A 132 7.89 -17.50 -14.30
CA GLN A 132 6.54 -18.04 -14.56
C GLN A 132 5.44 -16.98 -14.38
N ARG A 133 5.81 -15.72 -14.10
CA ARG A 133 4.89 -14.58 -13.93
C ARG A 133 3.81 -14.84 -12.88
N VAL A 134 4.20 -15.44 -11.76
CA VAL A 134 3.28 -15.76 -10.68
C VAL A 134 3.01 -14.51 -9.85
N TYR A 135 1.95 -13.76 -10.20
CA TYR A 135 1.56 -12.57 -9.44
C TYR A 135 0.71 -12.91 -8.20
N SER A 136 1.31 -13.67 -7.29
CA SER A 136 0.74 -14.04 -5.99
C SER A 136 1.85 -14.32 -4.98
N CYS A 137 1.49 -14.51 -3.71
CA CYS A 137 2.46 -14.77 -2.64
C CYS A 137 3.33 -16.01 -2.94
N ALA A 138 4.65 -15.86 -2.81
CA ALA A 138 5.62 -16.95 -2.91
C ALA A 138 5.78 -17.68 -1.55
N TYR A 139 6.46 -18.83 -1.56
CA TYR A 139 6.73 -19.61 -0.35
C TYR A 139 8.23 -19.84 -0.21
N PHE A 140 8.86 -19.07 0.68
CA PHE A 140 10.29 -19.14 0.97
C PHE A 140 10.55 -20.19 2.06
N ARG A 141 11.37 -21.20 1.79
CA ARG A 141 11.83 -22.15 2.81
C ARG A 141 13.05 -21.63 3.53
N HIS A 142 13.87 -20.83 2.84
CA HIS A 142 15.05 -20.19 3.39
C HIS A 142 15.05 -18.68 3.09
N PRO A 143 15.65 -17.84 3.96
CA PRO A 143 15.72 -16.40 3.73
C PRO A 143 16.44 -15.99 2.44
N ASP A 144 17.36 -16.83 1.95
CA ASP A 144 18.20 -16.56 0.78
C ASP A 144 17.63 -17.16 -0.53
N ASP A 145 16.44 -17.80 -0.48
CA ASP A 145 15.79 -18.32 -1.68
C ASP A 145 15.48 -17.19 -2.66
N SER A 146 15.77 -17.40 -3.94
CA SER A 146 15.36 -16.46 -4.98
C SER A 146 13.83 -16.45 -5.15
N LEU A 147 13.29 -15.38 -5.76
CA LEU A 147 11.86 -15.32 -6.06
C LEU A 147 11.40 -16.48 -6.95
N ASP A 148 12.18 -16.83 -7.98
CA ASP A 148 11.91 -18.00 -8.85
C ASP A 148 11.81 -19.30 -8.04
N GLN A 149 12.76 -19.51 -7.12
CA GLN A 149 12.75 -20.67 -6.24
C GLN A 149 11.53 -20.68 -5.33
N ALA A 150 11.23 -19.56 -4.67
CA ALA A 150 10.11 -19.44 -3.76
C ALA A 150 8.74 -19.63 -4.45
N GLN A 151 8.61 -19.22 -5.72
CA GLN A 151 7.40 -19.47 -6.50
C GLN A 151 7.27 -20.95 -6.88
N ALA A 152 8.34 -21.60 -7.33
CA ALA A 152 8.34 -23.04 -7.59
C ALA A 152 8.03 -23.85 -6.31
N GLN A 153 8.59 -23.45 -5.17
CA GLN A 153 8.30 -24.06 -3.87
C GLN A 153 6.83 -23.88 -3.48
N LYS A 154 6.22 -22.71 -3.76
CA LYS A 154 4.79 -22.47 -3.53
C LYS A 154 3.91 -23.39 -4.38
N LEU A 155 4.21 -23.52 -5.66
CA LEU A 155 3.46 -24.37 -6.59
C LEU A 155 3.53 -25.84 -6.14
N ALA A 156 4.73 -26.34 -5.84
CA ALA A 156 4.91 -27.68 -5.29
C ALA A 156 4.16 -27.88 -3.96
N HIS A 157 4.14 -26.86 -3.09
CA HIS A 157 3.40 -26.91 -1.83
C HIS A 157 1.88 -27.01 -2.04
N ILE A 158 1.33 -26.31 -3.05
CA ILE A 158 -0.08 -26.45 -3.44
C ILE A 158 -0.34 -27.85 -3.97
N CYS A 159 0.46 -28.34 -4.93
CA CYS A 159 0.29 -29.67 -5.51
C CYS A 159 0.34 -30.78 -4.44
N ASN A 160 1.27 -30.67 -3.48
CA ASN A 160 1.36 -31.61 -2.36
C ASN A 160 0.10 -31.60 -1.48
N LYS A 161 -0.52 -30.44 -1.27
CA LYS A 161 -1.78 -30.32 -0.53
C LYS A 161 -2.99 -30.85 -1.30
N LEU A 162 -3.02 -30.64 -2.62
CA LEU A 162 -4.06 -31.19 -3.47
C LEU A 162 -3.99 -32.72 -3.48
N ASN A 163 -2.79 -33.30 -3.41
CA ASN A 163 -2.54 -34.74 -3.33
C ASN A 163 -3.27 -35.53 -4.43
N LEU A 164 -3.30 -34.95 -5.64
CA LEU A 164 -4.00 -35.51 -6.79
C LEU A 164 -3.41 -36.86 -7.19
N ARG A 165 -4.27 -37.71 -7.75
CA ARG A 165 -3.91 -39.02 -8.29
C ARG A 165 -4.00 -39.01 -9.82
N ALA A 166 -3.25 -39.90 -10.46
CA ALA A 166 -3.29 -40.06 -11.90
C ALA A 166 -4.73 -40.36 -12.38
N GLY A 167 -5.19 -39.62 -13.39
CA GLY A 167 -6.54 -39.73 -13.95
C GLY A 167 -7.58 -38.80 -13.32
N GLU A 168 -7.26 -38.08 -12.24
CA GLU A 168 -8.15 -37.06 -11.68
C GLU A 168 -8.18 -35.80 -12.55
N ARG A 169 -9.28 -35.05 -12.45
CA ARG A 169 -9.46 -33.77 -13.14
C ARG A 169 -9.30 -32.63 -12.15
N PHE A 170 -8.55 -31.61 -12.53
CA PHE A 170 -8.30 -30.41 -11.74
C PHE A 170 -8.83 -29.17 -12.47
N LEU A 171 -9.44 -28.24 -11.72
CA LEU A 171 -9.93 -26.96 -12.20
C LEU A 171 -9.20 -25.85 -11.44
N ASP A 172 -8.43 -25.04 -12.16
CA ASP A 172 -7.80 -23.84 -11.62
C ASP A 172 -8.62 -22.59 -12.00
N ILE A 173 -9.25 -21.97 -11.00
CA ILE A 173 -10.10 -20.80 -11.19
C ILE A 173 -9.24 -19.55 -11.04
N GLY A 174 -9.02 -18.83 -12.15
CA GLY A 174 -8.13 -17.69 -12.18
C GLY A 174 -6.66 -18.11 -12.32
N CYS A 175 -6.38 -18.99 -13.28
CA CYS A 175 -5.08 -19.64 -13.48
C CYS A 175 -3.92 -18.71 -13.89
N GLY A 176 -4.19 -17.42 -14.08
CA GLY A 176 -3.17 -16.44 -14.48
C GLY A 176 -2.45 -16.87 -15.75
N TRP A 177 -1.11 -16.91 -15.70
CA TRP A 177 -0.25 -17.38 -16.79
C TRP A 177 -0.09 -18.92 -16.86
N GLY A 178 -0.88 -19.69 -16.10
CA GLY A 178 -0.92 -21.15 -16.18
C GLY A 178 0.25 -21.86 -15.50
N ALA A 179 0.77 -21.29 -14.41
CA ALA A 179 1.93 -21.84 -13.69
C ALA A 179 1.60 -23.01 -12.75
N LEU A 180 0.34 -23.14 -12.30
CA LEU A 180 -0.13 -24.20 -11.40
C LEU A 180 -0.80 -25.33 -12.20
#